data_AF-X1C0D8-F1
#
_entry.id   AF-X1C0D8-F1
#
_cell.length_a   1.000
_cell.length_b   1.000
_cell.length_c   1.000
_cell.angle_alpha   90.00
_cell.angle_beta   90.00
_cell.angle_gamma   90.00
#
_symmetry.space_group_name_H-M   'P 1'
#
loop_
_entity.id
_entity.type
_entity.pdbx_description
1 polymer ?
#
loop_
_entity_poly.entity_id
_entity_poly.type
_entity_poly.pdbx_seq_one_letter_code
_entity_poly.pdbx_strand_id
1 'polypeptide(L)'
;SKLPNPTYLPASYRSGEIPVQPPQVPGGGQVLLELTVGDDGKVLKGHTLRSTPPFTELLVDAVRLWRFQPAEDRGHEVESGVLVAALFRPPTLMGPAAGEPAKDVTPPSTLIPMPYTMVQPDYPPGALADGVVLVEIIVERDGTVEAARVLRSSAAFDQASTDAVLQWKFRPARRDGQPVPSFAYIIFGFRQPVTPTK
;
A
#
# COMPACT_ATOMS: atom_id res chain seq x y z
N SER A 1 -4.63 -6.19 35.13
CA SER A 1 -5.84 -6.21 34.29
C SER A 1 -5.48 -6.71 32.91
N LYS A 2 -6.19 -7.72 32.39
CA LYS A 2 -6.17 -8.00 30.94
C LYS A 2 -6.82 -6.81 30.26
N LEU A 3 -6.17 -6.22 29.26
CA LEU A 3 -6.80 -5.22 28.40
C LEU A 3 -8.12 -5.81 27.87
N PRO A 4 -9.22 -5.06 27.83
CA PRO A 4 -10.45 -5.56 27.22
C PRO A 4 -10.15 -5.98 25.79
N ASN A 5 -10.72 -7.10 25.34
CA ASN A 5 -10.59 -7.52 23.95
C ASN A 5 -10.98 -6.36 23.04
N PRO A 6 -10.22 -6.09 21.97
CA PRO A 6 -10.53 -5.00 21.08
C PRO A 6 -11.93 -5.22 20.50
N THR A 7 -12.78 -4.20 20.61
CA THR A 7 -14.15 -4.22 20.10
C THR A 7 -14.19 -4.32 18.57
N TYR A 8 -13.12 -3.88 17.90
CA TYR A 8 -12.97 -3.86 16.45
C TYR A 8 -11.69 -4.60 16.04
N LEU A 9 -11.82 -5.49 15.06
CA LEU A 9 -10.72 -6.15 14.36
C LEU A 9 -10.74 -5.68 12.89
N PRO A 10 -9.65 -5.11 12.36
CA PRO A 10 -9.63 -4.63 10.99
C PRO A 10 -9.65 -5.78 9.97
N ALA A 11 -10.17 -5.51 8.77
CA ALA A 11 -10.06 -6.42 7.64
C ALA A 11 -8.59 -6.70 7.34
N SER A 12 -8.28 -7.97 7.05
CA SER A 12 -6.91 -8.41 6.79
C SER A 12 -6.81 -9.21 5.50
N TYR A 13 -5.75 -9.01 4.75
CA TYR A 13 -5.53 -9.62 3.45
C TYR A 13 -5.48 -11.15 3.56
N ARG A 14 -6.17 -11.83 2.64
CA ARG A 14 -6.15 -13.29 2.52
C ARG A 14 -5.42 -13.72 1.26
N SER A 15 -5.80 -13.18 0.11
CA SER A 15 -5.24 -13.59 -1.19
C SER A 15 -5.49 -12.57 -2.30
N GLY A 16 -4.73 -12.71 -3.38
CA GLY A 16 -4.69 -11.75 -4.47
C GLY A 16 -3.35 -11.80 -5.21
N GLU A 17 -3.37 -11.33 -6.46
CA GLU A 17 -2.17 -11.09 -7.25
C GLU A 17 -1.76 -9.63 -7.12
N ILE A 18 -0.46 -9.37 -7.10
CA ILE A 18 0.07 -8.00 -7.15
C ILE A 18 0.30 -7.60 -8.60
N PRO A 19 0.20 -6.30 -8.96
CA PRO A 19 0.45 -5.87 -10.31
C PRO A 19 1.90 -6.14 -10.70
N VAL A 20 2.09 -6.68 -11.91
CA VAL A 20 3.41 -6.81 -12.52
C VAL A 20 3.83 -5.45 -13.07
N GLN A 21 5.06 -5.03 -12.77
CA GLN A 21 5.57 -3.78 -13.29
C GLN A 21 5.81 -3.90 -14.82
N PRO A 22 5.22 -3.02 -15.67
CA PRO A 22 5.35 -3.18 -17.11
C PRO A 22 6.76 -2.81 -17.55
N PRO A 23 7.45 -3.59 -18.40
CA PRO A 23 8.88 -3.44 -18.66
C PRO A 23 9.30 -2.08 -19.24
N GLN A 24 8.39 -1.35 -19.90
CA GLN A 24 8.68 -0.21 -20.78
C GLN A 24 8.30 1.18 -20.20
N VAL A 25 7.91 1.30 -18.92
CA VAL A 25 7.49 2.60 -18.36
C VAL A 25 8.71 3.39 -17.86
N PRO A 26 9.08 4.53 -18.49
CA PRO A 26 10.31 5.27 -18.19
C PRO A 26 10.24 6.15 -16.94
N GLY A 27 9.23 5.93 -16.09
CA GLY A 27 8.94 6.73 -14.91
C GLY A 27 8.53 5.89 -13.70
N GLY A 28 8.47 6.56 -12.56
CA GLY A 28 7.88 6.04 -11.34
C GLY A 28 6.45 6.54 -11.19
N GLY A 29 5.78 6.10 -10.14
CA GLY A 29 4.43 6.53 -9.87
C GLY A 29 4.03 6.26 -8.44
N GLN A 30 3.10 7.07 -7.94
CA GLN A 30 2.44 6.85 -6.67
C GLN A 30 0.96 6.67 -6.94
N VAL A 31 0.40 5.58 -6.41
CA VAL A 31 -1.03 5.28 -6.51
C VAL A 31 -1.54 4.95 -5.12
N LEU A 32 -2.58 5.65 -4.67
CA LEU A 32 -3.28 5.33 -3.42
C LEU A 32 -4.73 5.00 -3.78
N LEU A 33 -5.18 3.82 -3.33
CA LEU A 33 -6.55 3.36 -3.46
C LEU A 33 -7.15 3.15 -2.08
N GLU A 34 -8.37 3.64 -1.91
CA GLU A 34 -9.25 3.23 -0.83
C GLU A 34 -10.15 2.12 -1.35
N LEU A 35 -10.05 0.94 -0.75
CA LEU A 35 -10.93 -0.18 -1.05
C LEU A 35 -12.07 -0.23 -0.04
N THR A 36 -13.28 -0.48 -0.54
CA THR A 36 -14.39 -0.93 0.29
C THR A 36 -14.38 -2.45 0.30
N VAL A 37 -14.11 -3.05 1.46
CA VAL A 37 -14.16 -4.51 1.68
C VAL A 37 -15.48 -4.84 2.35
N GLY A 38 -16.26 -5.72 1.73
CA GLY A 38 -17.55 -6.17 2.23
C GLY A 38 -17.43 -7.07 3.46
N ASP A 39 -18.58 -7.31 4.09
CA ASP A 39 -18.74 -8.30 5.17
C ASP A 39 -18.48 -9.74 4.71
N ASP A 40 -18.44 -10.01 3.40
CA ASP A 40 -18.03 -11.29 2.80
C ASP A 40 -16.53 -11.35 2.42
N GLY A 41 -15.79 -10.27 2.68
CA GLY A 41 -14.35 -10.19 2.45
C GLY A 41 -13.96 -9.91 0.99
N LYS A 42 -14.92 -9.62 0.10
CA LYS A 42 -14.65 -9.21 -1.27
C LYS A 42 -14.44 -7.70 -1.34
N VAL A 43 -13.62 -7.27 -2.30
CA VAL A 43 -13.55 -5.85 -2.68
C VAL A 43 -14.81 -5.48 -3.44
N LEU A 44 -15.65 -4.64 -2.82
CA LEU A 44 -16.88 -4.13 -3.42
C LEU A 44 -16.58 -2.95 -4.36
N LYS A 45 -15.62 -2.11 -3.98
CA LYS A 45 -15.25 -0.90 -4.72
C LYS A 45 -13.81 -0.49 -4.47
N GLY A 46 -13.19 0.14 -5.47
CA GLY A 46 -11.93 0.87 -5.34
C GLY A 46 -12.11 2.35 -5.69
N HIS A 47 -11.71 3.23 -4.78
CA HIS A 47 -11.68 4.67 -4.93
C HIS A 47 -10.25 5.13 -5.14
N THR A 48 -9.97 5.80 -6.26
CA THR A 48 -8.63 6.31 -6.55
C THR A 48 -8.42 7.64 -5.83
N LEU A 49 -7.55 7.65 -4.83
CA LEU A 49 -7.19 8.85 -4.07
C LEU A 49 -6.06 9.62 -4.73
N ARG A 50 -5.05 8.89 -5.20
CA ARG A 50 -3.88 9.41 -5.93
C ARG A 50 -3.61 8.54 -7.15
N SER A 51 -3.36 9.19 -8.28
CA SER A 51 -3.19 8.53 -9.58
C SER A 51 -1.87 8.89 -10.25
N THR A 52 -1.23 7.90 -10.87
CA THR A 52 -0.15 8.06 -11.85
C THR A 52 -0.30 7.01 -12.95
N PRO A 53 -0.88 7.32 -14.13
CA PRO A 53 -0.93 6.37 -15.24
C PRO A 53 0.48 5.99 -15.75
N PRO A 54 0.70 4.74 -16.21
CA PRO A 54 -0.26 3.64 -16.32
C PRO A 54 -0.37 2.77 -15.03
N PHE A 55 0.24 3.20 -13.92
CA PHE A 55 0.29 2.40 -12.70
C PHE A 55 -1.06 2.29 -12.00
N THR A 56 -1.92 3.29 -12.17
CA THR A 56 -3.25 3.34 -11.57
C THR A 56 -4.11 2.17 -12.04
N GLU A 57 -4.14 1.93 -13.34
CA GLU A 57 -4.96 0.91 -13.99
C GLU A 57 -4.50 -0.48 -13.59
N LEU A 58 -3.19 -0.71 -13.57
CA LEU A 58 -2.59 -1.98 -13.13
C LEU A 58 -2.97 -2.32 -11.69
N LEU A 59 -2.91 -1.33 -10.80
CA LEU A 59 -3.26 -1.55 -9.40
C LEU A 59 -4.75 -1.81 -9.24
N VAL A 60 -5.61 -1.01 -9.89
CA VAL A 60 -7.07 -1.18 -9.85
C VAL A 60 -7.48 -2.57 -10.37
N ASP A 61 -6.90 -3.02 -11.48
CA ASP A 61 -7.18 -4.34 -12.06
C ASP A 61 -6.71 -5.49 -11.16
N ALA A 62 -5.61 -5.33 -10.44
CA ALA A 62 -5.11 -6.33 -9.51
C ALA A 62 -5.99 -6.42 -8.24
N VAL A 63 -6.24 -5.29 -7.58
CA VAL A 63 -6.89 -5.26 -6.26
C VAL A 63 -8.36 -5.63 -6.31
N ARG A 64 -9.07 -5.43 -7.43
CA ARG A 64 -10.49 -5.83 -7.56
C ARG A 64 -10.72 -7.33 -7.36
N LEU A 65 -9.67 -8.15 -7.54
CA LEU A 65 -9.73 -9.60 -7.38
C LEU A 65 -9.25 -10.08 -6.02
N TRP A 66 -8.79 -9.16 -5.15
CA TRP A 66 -8.31 -9.52 -3.82
C TRP A 66 -9.44 -10.05 -2.92
N ARG A 67 -9.03 -10.80 -1.91
CA ARG A 67 -9.87 -11.34 -0.85
C ARG A 67 -9.27 -11.00 0.50
N PHE A 68 -10.15 -10.75 1.46
CA PHE A 68 -9.84 -10.37 2.82
C PHE A 68 -10.61 -11.25 3.80
N GLN A 69 -10.10 -11.36 5.03
CA GLN A 69 -10.94 -11.58 6.18
C GLN A 69 -11.70 -10.27 6.41
N PRO A 70 -13.04 -10.28 6.46
CA PRO A 70 -13.84 -9.11 6.83
C PRO A 70 -13.35 -8.48 8.13
N ALA A 71 -13.61 -7.18 8.29
CA ALA A 71 -13.48 -6.57 9.59
C ALA A 71 -14.58 -7.12 10.52
N GLU A 72 -14.29 -7.21 11.82
CA GLU A 72 -15.27 -7.57 12.83
C GLU A 72 -15.48 -6.39 13.79
N ASP A 73 -16.74 -6.07 14.08
CA ASP A 73 -17.13 -5.09 15.10
C ASP A 73 -18.12 -5.74 16.06
N ARG A 74 -17.74 -5.84 17.34
CA ARG A 74 -18.52 -6.54 18.38
C ARG A 74 -18.94 -7.96 17.97
N GLY A 75 -18.05 -8.67 17.28
CA GLY A 75 -18.26 -10.05 16.84
C GLY A 75 -19.13 -10.23 15.60
N HIS A 76 -19.46 -9.15 14.89
CA HIS A 76 -20.17 -9.21 13.60
C HIS A 76 -19.24 -8.77 12.48
N GLU A 77 -19.25 -9.49 11.36
CA GLU A 77 -18.56 -9.06 10.15
C GLU A 77 -19.19 -7.77 9.62
N VAL A 78 -18.36 -6.80 9.25
CA VAL A 78 -18.80 -5.47 8.80
C VAL A 78 -18.01 -5.01 7.60
N GLU A 79 -18.65 -4.19 6.77
CA GLU A 79 -17.96 -3.42 5.73
C GLU A 79 -16.92 -2.48 6.35
N SER A 80 -15.74 -2.43 5.72
CA SER A 80 -14.61 -1.61 6.16
C SER A 80 -13.80 -1.04 5.00
N GLY A 81 -13.06 0.04 5.30
CA GLY A 81 -12.10 0.63 4.38
C GLY A 81 -10.72 -0.03 4.51
N VAL A 82 -10.04 -0.25 3.39
CA VAL A 82 -8.65 -0.70 3.36
C VAL A 82 -7.84 0.20 2.44
N LEU A 83 -6.71 0.73 2.94
CA LEU A 83 -5.75 1.45 2.09
C LEU A 83 -4.85 0.45 1.36
N VAL A 84 -4.73 0.62 0.04
CA VAL A 84 -3.63 0.05 -0.76
C VAL A 84 -2.83 1.19 -1.38
N ALA A 85 -1.54 1.25 -1.11
CA ALA A 85 -0.64 2.23 -1.72
C ALA A 85 0.44 1.53 -2.53
N ALA A 86 0.73 2.01 -3.74
CA ALA A 86 1.81 1.52 -4.57
C ALA A 86 2.79 2.65 -4.90
N LEU A 87 4.07 2.41 -4.61
CA LEU A 87 5.19 3.29 -4.94
C LEU A 87 6.08 2.57 -5.94
N PHE A 88 6.02 3.01 -7.19
CA PHE A 88 6.90 2.54 -8.26
C PHE A 88 8.07 3.48 -8.39
N ARG A 89 9.28 2.95 -8.20
CA ARG A 89 10.52 3.69 -8.39
C ARG A 89 10.77 3.94 -9.88
N PRO A 90 11.07 5.18 -10.31
CA PRO A 90 11.68 5.37 -11.61
C PRO A 90 13.08 4.74 -11.62
N PRO A 91 13.57 4.23 -12.76
CA PRO A 91 14.99 3.96 -12.91
C PRO A 91 15.77 5.26 -12.67
N THR A 92 16.88 5.17 -11.94
CA THR A 92 17.78 6.33 -11.76
C THR A 92 18.39 6.67 -13.12
N LEU A 93 17.86 7.70 -13.78
CA LEU A 93 18.38 8.27 -15.02
C LEU A 93 19.16 9.55 -14.71
N MET A 94 20.17 9.89 -15.52
CA MET A 94 20.70 11.26 -15.56
C MET A 94 19.71 12.15 -16.30
N GLY A 95 18.64 12.57 -15.62
CA GLY A 95 17.58 13.43 -16.15
C GLY A 95 16.31 13.36 -15.30
N PRO A 96 15.38 14.32 -15.43
CA PRO A 96 14.08 14.22 -14.75
C PRO A 96 13.39 12.91 -15.19
N ALA A 97 12.81 12.19 -14.23
CA ALA A 97 12.06 10.98 -14.52
C ALA A 97 10.96 11.28 -15.54
N ALA A 98 10.89 10.52 -16.62
CA ALA A 98 9.88 10.71 -17.64
C ALA A 98 8.56 10.09 -17.16
N GLY A 99 7.55 10.92 -16.93
CA GLY A 99 6.24 10.47 -16.47
C GLY A 99 5.41 11.63 -15.95
N GLU A 100 4.10 11.44 -15.85
CA GLU A 100 3.25 12.41 -15.18
C GLU A 100 3.50 12.37 -13.66
N PRO A 101 3.52 13.53 -12.97
CA PRO A 101 3.55 13.53 -11.52
C PRO A 101 2.26 12.94 -10.96
N ALA A 102 2.35 12.33 -9.78
CA ALA A 102 1.18 11.83 -9.09
C ALA A 102 0.22 12.98 -8.76
N LYS A 103 -1.08 12.78 -9.03
CA LYS A 103 -2.13 13.77 -8.78
C LYS A 103 -3.13 13.20 -7.79
N ASP A 104 -3.52 14.01 -6.81
CA ASP A 104 -4.66 13.69 -5.95
C ASP A 104 -5.95 13.86 -6.76
N VAL A 105 -6.83 12.86 -6.69
CA VAL A 105 -8.04 12.77 -7.54
C VAL A 105 -9.31 12.96 -6.72
N THR A 106 -9.38 12.33 -5.55
CA THR A 106 -10.51 12.46 -4.62
C THR A 106 -10.04 12.50 -3.17
N PRO A 107 -10.76 13.20 -2.27
CA PRO A 107 -10.45 13.15 -0.85
C PRO A 107 -10.69 11.72 -0.29
N PRO A 108 -9.89 11.29 0.71
CA PRO A 108 -10.09 10.02 1.39
C PRO A 108 -11.29 10.07 2.34
N SER A 109 -11.90 8.92 2.61
CA SER A 109 -12.80 8.79 3.76
C SER A 109 -12.01 8.73 5.08
N THR A 110 -12.73 8.73 6.20
CA THR A 110 -12.12 8.50 7.52
C THR A 110 -11.96 7.02 7.86
N LEU A 111 -12.43 6.10 7.01
CA LEU A 111 -12.45 4.65 7.29
C LEU A 111 -11.10 3.96 7.05
N ILE A 112 -10.14 4.67 6.45
CA ILE A 112 -8.80 4.18 6.17
C ILE A 112 -7.73 4.99 6.92
N PRO A 113 -6.55 4.41 7.18
CA PRO A 113 -5.39 5.20 7.56
C PRO A 113 -4.90 5.97 6.33
N MET A 114 -4.69 7.28 6.42
CA MET A 114 -4.21 8.10 5.29
C MET A 114 -2.78 8.58 5.56
N PRO A 115 -1.78 8.22 4.74
CA PRO A 115 -0.42 8.69 4.94
C PRO A 115 -0.30 10.18 4.67
N TYR A 116 0.42 10.89 5.54
CA TYR A 116 0.86 12.26 5.30
C TYR A 116 2.39 12.39 5.19
N THR A 117 3.12 11.34 5.58
CA THR A 117 4.55 11.18 5.33
C THR A 117 4.77 9.83 4.66
N MET A 118 5.40 9.83 3.48
CA MET A 118 5.79 8.63 2.75
C MET A 118 7.28 8.67 2.45
N VAL A 119 7.99 7.64 2.89
CA VAL A 119 9.41 7.41 2.58
C VAL A 119 9.51 6.39 1.45
N GLN A 120 10.23 6.73 0.40
CA GLN A 120 10.51 5.82 -0.71
C GLN A 120 11.75 4.98 -0.37
N PRO A 121 11.71 3.64 -0.46
CA PRO A 121 12.85 2.79 -0.12
C PRO A 121 13.98 2.97 -1.11
N ASP A 122 15.23 2.95 -0.62
CA ASP A 122 16.42 2.97 -1.48
C ASP A 122 16.58 1.69 -2.31
N TYR A 123 17.24 1.77 -3.47
CA TYR A 123 17.46 0.60 -4.30
C TYR A 123 18.63 -0.15 -3.68
N PRO A 124 18.46 -1.41 -3.23
CA PRO A 124 19.48 -2.12 -2.48
C PRO A 124 20.81 -2.23 -3.25
N PRO A 125 21.96 -1.91 -2.61
CA PRO A 125 23.26 -2.12 -3.23
C PRO A 125 23.45 -3.60 -3.62
N GLY A 126 23.87 -3.86 -4.85
CA GLY A 126 24.13 -5.21 -5.35
C GLY A 126 22.91 -5.96 -5.91
N ALA A 127 21.70 -5.40 -5.85
CA ALA A 127 20.56 -5.97 -6.56
C ALA A 127 20.68 -5.73 -8.08
N LEU A 128 20.47 -6.77 -8.89
CA LEU A 128 20.65 -6.74 -10.36
C LEU A 128 19.37 -7.10 -11.12
N ALA A 129 18.20 -6.84 -10.53
CA ALA A 129 16.91 -7.21 -11.11
C ALA A 129 15.84 -6.16 -10.80
N ASP A 130 14.73 -6.23 -11.52
CA ASP A 130 13.49 -5.58 -11.10
C ASP A 130 12.83 -6.42 -9.98
N GLY A 131 11.99 -5.79 -9.16
CA GLY A 131 11.30 -6.50 -8.08
C GLY A 131 10.05 -5.79 -7.59
N VAL A 132 9.05 -6.55 -7.15
CA VAL A 132 7.84 -6.00 -6.53
C VAL A 132 7.63 -6.69 -5.18
N VAL A 133 7.52 -5.88 -4.12
CA VAL A 133 7.30 -6.35 -2.75
C VAL A 133 5.92 -5.88 -2.28
N LEU A 134 5.13 -6.78 -1.69
CA LEU A 134 3.91 -6.42 -0.95
C LEU A 134 4.18 -6.52 0.54
N VAL A 135 3.97 -5.40 1.23
CA VAL A 135 4.13 -5.27 2.68
C VAL A 135 2.77 -4.95 3.29
N GLU A 136 2.39 -5.70 4.31
CA GLU A 136 1.31 -5.35 5.22
C GLU A 136 1.87 -4.58 6.40
N ILE A 137 1.20 -3.51 6.79
CA ILE A 137 1.54 -2.76 8.00
C ILE A 137 0.34 -2.63 8.92
N ILE A 138 0.60 -2.51 10.23
CA ILE A 138 -0.41 -2.13 11.23
C ILE A 138 -0.23 -0.65 11.54
N VAL A 139 -1.26 0.14 11.27
CA VAL A 139 -1.35 1.55 11.67
C VAL A 139 -2.17 1.63 12.95
N GLU A 140 -1.54 2.15 14.00
CA GLU A 140 -2.15 2.30 15.32
C GLU A 140 -3.05 3.52 15.44
N ARG A 141 -3.76 3.62 16.58
CA ARG A 141 -4.73 4.69 16.87
C ARG A 141 -4.11 6.10 16.90
N ASP A 142 -2.80 6.20 17.09
CA ASP A 142 -2.05 7.45 17.03
C ASP A 142 -1.50 7.77 15.63
N GLY A 143 -1.69 6.85 14.66
CA GLY A 143 -1.21 6.99 13.30
C GLY A 143 0.24 6.55 13.08
N THR A 144 0.87 5.91 14.06
CA THR A 144 2.19 5.30 13.90
C THR A 144 2.09 3.91 13.27
N VAL A 145 3.18 3.49 12.62
CA VAL A 145 3.33 2.12 12.12
C VAL A 145 3.92 1.27 13.23
N GLU A 146 3.18 0.30 13.73
CA GLU A 146 3.63 -0.61 14.80
C GLU A 146 4.56 -1.70 14.24
N ALA A 147 4.15 -2.32 13.14
CA ALA A 147 4.84 -3.45 12.54
C ALA A 147 4.67 -3.47 11.02
N ALA A 148 5.62 -4.12 10.34
CA ALA A 148 5.61 -4.37 8.91
C ALA A 148 5.91 -5.85 8.62
N ARG A 149 5.13 -6.46 7.72
CA ARG A 149 5.23 -7.88 7.35
C ARG A 149 5.20 -8.03 5.83
N VAL A 150 6.21 -8.69 5.27
CA VAL A 150 6.24 -9.02 3.83
C VAL A 150 5.25 -10.15 3.53
N LEU A 151 4.30 -9.90 2.63
CA LEU A 151 3.30 -10.87 2.16
C LEU A 151 3.62 -11.44 0.77
N ARG A 152 4.35 -10.68 -0.05
CA ARG A 152 4.97 -11.15 -1.31
C ARG A 152 6.40 -10.65 -1.33
N SER A 153 7.32 -11.60 -1.35
CA SER A 153 8.75 -11.33 -1.27
C SER A 153 9.35 -11.11 -2.64
N SER A 154 10.27 -10.16 -2.70
CA SER A 154 11.33 -10.13 -3.69
C SER A 154 12.61 -9.93 -2.90
N ALA A 155 13.24 -11.04 -2.50
CA ALA A 155 14.18 -11.12 -1.37
C ALA A 155 15.25 -10.01 -1.31
N ALA A 156 15.78 -9.55 -2.45
CA ALA A 156 16.75 -8.48 -2.50
C ALA A 156 16.21 -7.12 -1.99
N PHE A 157 14.90 -6.91 -2.03
CA PHE A 157 14.18 -5.66 -1.78
C PHE A 157 13.35 -5.64 -0.50
N ASP A 158 13.18 -6.79 0.15
CA ASP A 158 12.30 -6.94 1.32
C ASP A 158 12.72 -6.00 2.47
N GLN A 159 14.01 -6.00 2.83
CA GLN A 159 14.51 -5.18 3.94
C GLN A 159 14.36 -3.68 3.67
N ALA A 160 14.75 -3.22 2.47
CA ALA A 160 14.60 -1.82 2.09
C ALA A 160 13.12 -1.37 2.14
N SER A 161 12.21 -2.25 1.71
CA SER A 161 10.77 -2.01 1.74
C SER A 161 10.23 -1.87 3.17
N THR A 162 10.61 -2.77 4.07
CA THR A 162 10.18 -2.70 5.48
C THR A 162 10.79 -1.50 6.21
N ASP A 163 12.07 -1.20 5.99
CA ASP A 163 12.74 -0.07 6.64
C ASP A 163 12.14 1.28 6.23
N ALA A 164 11.73 1.42 4.97
CA ALA A 164 11.08 2.61 4.49
C ALA A 164 9.68 2.77 5.08
N VAL A 165 8.85 1.73 5.04
CA VAL A 165 7.45 1.83 5.47
C VAL A 165 7.30 2.08 6.97
N LEU A 166 8.23 1.58 7.80
CA LEU A 166 8.25 1.85 9.24
C LEU A 166 8.44 3.32 9.60
N GLN A 167 8.95 4.13 8.67
CA GLN A 167 9.13 5.58 8.85
C GLN A 167 7.91 6.40 8.41
N TRP A 168 6.90 5.77 7.80
CA TRP A 168 5.69 6.46 7.36
C TRP A 168 4.86 6.93 8.56
N LYS A 169 4.04 7.96 8.33
CA LYS A 169 3.13 8.52 9.33
C LYS A 169 1.75 8.73 8.73
N PHE A 170 0.72 8.41 9.52
CA PHE A 170 -0.66 8.34 9.07
C PHE A 170 -1.59 9.17 9.93
N ARG A 171 -2.66 9.67 9.32
CA ARG A 171 -3.90 9.94 10.05
C ARG A 171 -4.60 8.59 10.25
N PRO A 172 -4.99 8.21 11.48
CA PRO A 172 -5.56 6.90 11.74
C PRO A 172 -6.94 6.76 11.10
N ALA A 173 -7.32 5.52 10.78
CA ALA A 173 -8.70 5.17 10.48
C ALA A 173 -9.60 5.46 11.70
N ARG A 174 -10.86 5.80 11.45
CA ARG A 174 -11.86 6.07 12.47
C ARG A 174 -13.12 5.27 12.24
N ARG A 175 -13.64 4.68 13.31
CA ARG A 175 -14.97 4.05 13.39
C ARG A 175 -15.78 4.80 14.43
N ASP A 176 -16.99 5.24 14.08
CA ASP A 176 -17.85 6.06 14.94
C ASP A 176 -17.13 7.28 15.55
N GLY A 177 -16.26 7.91 14.76
CA GLY A 177 -15.44 9.05 15.17
C GLY A 177 -14.22 8.71 16.03
N GLN A 178 -14.08 7.46 16.50
CA GLN A 178 -12.96 7.01 17.33
C GLN A 178 -11.83 6.40 16.50
N PRO A 179 -10.55 6.73 16.76
CA PRO A 179 -9.43 6.06 16.10
C PRO A 179 -9.41 4.56 16.37
N VAL A 180 -9.21 3.77 15.32
CA VAL A 180 -9.09 2.31 15.39
C VAL A 180 -7.80 1.84 14.71
N PRO A 181 -7.18 0.75 15.17
CA PRO A 181 -6.07 0.14 14.47
C PRO A 181 -6.57 -0.38 13.12
N SER A 182 -5.71 -0.33 12.11
CA SER A 182 -6.05 -0.73 10.75
C SER A 182 -4.84 -1.31 10.02
N PHE A 183 -5.09 -2.28 9.15
CA PHE A 183 -4.08 -2.71 8.20
C PHE A 183 -4.05 -1.78 6.99
N ALA A 184 -2.85 -1.59 6.44
CA ALA A 184 -2.65 -1.01 5.11
C ALA A 184 -1.66 -1.87 4.31
N TYR A 185 -1.81 -1.84 2.99
CA TYR A 185 -1.05 -2.70 2.08
C TYR A 185 -0.22 -1.86 1.13
N ILE A 186 1.10 -1.98 1.25
CA ILE A 186 2.06 -1.14 0.55
C ILE A 186 2.82 -2.00 -0.47
N ILE A 187 2.76 -1.58 -1.74
CA ILE A 187 3.44 -2.22 -2.85
C ILE A 187 4.63 -1.34 -3.24
N PHE A 188 5.84 -1.91 -3.17
CA PHE A 188 7.04 -1.24 -3.65
C PHE A 188 7.51 -1.89 -4.94
N GLY A 189 7.52 -1.13 -6.03
CA GLY A 189 8.07 -1.56 -7.31
C GLY A 189 9.47 -0.99 -7.50
N PHE A 190 10.46 -1.85 -7.69
CA PHE A 190 11.86 -1.52 -7.90
C PHE A 190 12.25 -1.77 -9.36
N ARG A 191 12.90 -0.78 -9.94
CA ARG A 191 13.53 -0.88 -11.25
C ARG A 191 15.03 -0.86 -11.09
N GLN A 192 15.69 -1.77 -11.78
CA GLN A 192 17.14 -1.76 -11.90
C GLN A 192 17.58 -0.40 -12.48
N PRO A 193 18.56 0.28 -11.85
CA PRO A 193 19.17 1.46 -12.42
C PRO A 193 19.81 1.13 -13.78
N VAL A 194 19.50 1.90 -14.82
CA VAL A 194 20.19 1.77 -16.10
C VAL A 194 21.48 2.58 -16.04
N THR A 195 22.62 1.89 -15.99
CA THR A 195 23.91 2.54 -16.21
C THR A 195 24.08 2.73 -17.72
N PRO A 196 24.23 3.96 -18.25
CA PRO A 196 24.55 4.12 -19.66
C PRO A 196 25.88 3.40 -19.93
N THR A 197 25.87 2.46 -20.87
CA THR A 197 27.10 1.90 -21.42
C THR A 197 27.91 3.05 -22.02
N LYS A 198 29.16 3.20 -21.57
CA LYS A 198 30.10 4.18 -22.11
C LYS A 198 30.39 3.94 -23.59
#